data_AF-A0A0K2RES7-F1
#
_entry.id   AF-A0A0K2RES7-F1
#
_cell.length_a   1.000
_cell.length_b   1.000
_cell.length_c   1.000
_cell.angle_alpha   90.00
_cell.angle_beta   90.00
_cell.angle_gamma   90.00
#
_symmetry.space_group_name_H-M   'P 1'
#
loop_
_entity.id
_entity.type
_entity.pdbx_description
1 polymer ?
#
loop_
_entity_poly.entity_id
_entity_poly.type
_entity_poly.pdbx_seq_one_letter_code
_entity_poly.pdbx_strand_id
1 'polypeptide(L)' 'MTSVSLGMPSAPPPVLAPRRKTRQIKVGSVGVGSDSPISVQSMTTTPPRTSTPPCSRSPS' A
#
# COMPACT_ATOMS: atom_id res chain seq x y z
N MET A 1 -3.59 25.88 26.63
CA MET A 1 -3.15 24.81 25.70
C MET A 1 -4.39 24.25 25.03
N THR A 2 -4.64 24.63 23.79
CA THR A 2 -5.79 24.16 22.99
C THR A 2 -5.44 22.82 22.37
N SER A 3 -6.17 21.78 22.75
CA SER A 3 -6.11 20.45 22.14
C SER A 3 -6.49 20.56 20.65
N VAL A 4 -5.54 20.30 19.76
CA VAL A 4 -5.84 20.15 18.33
C VAL A 4 -6.40 18.75 18.14
N SER A 5 -7.72 18.67 17.96
CA SER A 5 -8.39 17.39 17.72
C SER A 5 -8.07 16.92 16.30
N LEU A 6 -7.01 16.11 16.17
CA LEU A 6 -6.67 15.40 14.94
C LEU A 6 -7.79 14.38 14.69
N GLY A 7 -8.76 14.75 13.86
CA GLY A 7 -9.91 13.90 13.54
C GLY A 7 -9.47 12.48 13.22
N MET A 8 -10.16 11.50 13.81
CA MET A 8 -9.89 10.09 13.54
C MET A 8 -9.99 9.86 12.02
N PRO A 9 -9.00 9.19 11.39
CA PRO A 9 -9.08 8.91 9.97
C PRO A 9 -10.37 8.13 9.70
N SER A 10 -11.15 8.62 8.73
CA SER A 10 -12.41 8.00 8.33
C SER A 10 -12.24 6.50 8.14
N ALA A 11 -13.19 5.72 8.65
CA ALA A 11 -13.22 4.28 8.50
C ALA A 11 -13.01 3.87 7.03
N PRO A 12 -12.34 2.74 6.77
CA PRO A 12 -12.05 2.30 5.42
C PRO A 12 -13.36 2.20 4.62
N PRO A 13 -13.36 2.65 3.35
CA PRO A 13 -14.56 2.68 2.53
C PRO A 13 -15.20 1.28 2.48
N PRO A 14 -16.54 1.21 2.53
CA PRO A 14 -17.25 -0.05 2.47
C PRO A 14 -16.90 -0.81 1.19
N VAL A 15 -16.72 -2.13 1.31
CA VAL A 15 -16.37 -3.00 0.18
C VAL A 15 -17.50 -2.94 -0.85
N LEU A 16 -17.25 -2.23 -1.95
CA LEU A 16 -18.25 -1.91 -3.00
C LEU A 16 -18.84 -3.16 -3.69
N ALA A 17 -18.10 -4.26 -3.70
CA ALA A 17 -18.53 -5.57 -4.20
C ALA A 17 -17.57 -6.66 -3.69
N PRO A 18 -18.03 -7.92 -3.51
CA PRO A 18 -17.13 -9.02 -3.19
C PRO A 18 -16.07 -9.19 -4.30
N ARG A 19 -14.80 -9.39 -3.90
CA ARG A 19 -13.71 -9.64 -4.84
C ARG A 19 -14.02 -10.87 -5.69
N ARG A 20 -13.87 -10.76 -7.02
CA ARG A 20 -14.01 -11.92 -7.93
C ARG A 20 -13.03 -13.02 -7.53
N LYS A 21 -13.49 -14.27 -7.46
CA LYS A 21 -12.62 -15.44 -7.28
C LYS A 21 -11.67 -15.54 -8.48
N THR A 22 -10.37 -15.39 -8.23
CA THR A 22 -9.28 -15.47 -9.21
C THR A 22 -8.26 -16.52 -8.77
N ARG A 23 -7.47 -17.08 -9.69
CA ARG A 23 -6.40 -18.01 -9.30
C ARG A 23 -5.43 -17.31 -8.35
N GLN A 24 -4.99 -18.01 -7.31
CA GLN A 24 -4.02 -17.49 -6.35
C GLN A 24 -2.61 -17.55 -6.95
N ILE A 25 -1.87 -16.44 -6.82
CA ILE A 25 -0.50 -16.30 -7.31
C ILE A 25 0.35 -15.76 -6.16
N LYS A 26 1.61 -16.22 -6.06
CA LYS A 26 2.57 -15.71 -5.07
C LYS A 26 3.58 -14.78 -5.76
N VAL A 27 3.73 -13.56 -5.25
CA VAL A 27 4.77 -12.60 -5.64
C VAL A 27 5.79 -12.55 -4.50
N GLY A 28 6.87 -13.31 -4.62
CA GLY A 28 7.77 -13.58 -3.50
C GLY A 28 7.03 -14.27 -2.35
N SER A 29 6.98 -13.62 -1.18
CA SER A 29 6.21 -14.09 -0.01
C SER A 29 4.76 -13.56 0.05
N VAL A 30 4.34 -12.68 -0.87
CA VAL A 30 3.02 -12.05 -0.86
C VAL A 30 2.02 -12.85 -1.70
N GLY A 31 0.92 -13.31 -1.09
CA GLY A 31 -0.19 -13.94 -1.80
C GLY A 31 -1.12 -12.90 -2.45
N VAL A 32 -1.50 -13.13 -3.71
CA VAL A 32 -2.42 -12.27 -4.47
C VAL A 32 -3.53 -13.14 -5.09
N GLY A 33 -4.79 -12.76 -4.86
CA GLY A 33 -5.96 -13.42 -5.45
C GLY A 33 -6.80 -14.20 -4.44
N SER A 34 -8.09 -14.41 -4.79
CA SER A 34 -9.13 -15.07 -3.98
C SER A 34 -9.01 -14.83 -2.47
N ASP A 35 -8.51 -15.82 -1.72
CA ASP A 35 -8.47 -15.85 -0.27
C ASP A 35 -7.34 -15.02 0.34
N SER A 36 -6.47 -14.45 -0.49
CA SER A 36 -5.41 -13.54 -0.04
C SER A 36 -5.95 -12.10 0.11
N PRO A 37 -5.45 -11.32 1.09
CA PRO A 37 -5.81 -9.91 1.20
C PRO A 37 -5.47 -9.13 -0.07
N ILE A 38 -6.04 -7.92 -0.21
CA ILE A 38 -5.71 -7.03 -1.33
C ILE A 38 -4.30 -6.50 -1.09
N SER A 39 -3.37 -6.82 -1.99
CA SER A 39 -2.02 -6.28 -1.94
C SER A 39 -2.00 -4.84 -2.47
N VAL A 40 -1.45 -3.92 -1.67
CA VAL A 40 -1.15 -2.56 -2.12
C VAL A 40 0.23 -2.58 -2.78
N GLN A 41 0.33 -2.02 -3.98
CA GLN A 41 1.57 -1.94 -4.75
C GLN A 41 1.84 -0.48 -5.10
N SER A 42 3.08 -0.05 -4.97
CA SER A 42 3.54 1.29 -5.35
C SER A 42 4.61 1.21 -6.43
N MET A 43 4.78 2.28 -7.19
CA MET A 43 5.79 2.39 -8.25
C MET A 43 6.81 3.49 -7.90
N THR A 44 8.09 3.24 -8.13
CA THR A 44 9.13 4.28 -7.98
C THR A 44 9.10 5.23 -9.17
N THR A 45 9.09 6.54 -8.91
CA THR A 45 9.11 7.58 -9.95
C THR A 45 10.52 8.06 -10.31
N THR A 46 11.54 7.65 -9.55
CA THR A 46 12.95 7.97 -9.82
C THR A 46 13.54 7.08 -10.92
N PRO A 47 14.47 7.58 -11.74
CA PRO A 47 15.07 6.79 -12.81
C PRO A 47 15.79 5.53 -12.26
N PRO A 48 15.59 4.34 -12.84
CA PRO A 48 16.16 3.08 -12.31
C PRO A 48 17.69 3.00 -12.41
N ARG A 49 18.33 3.89 -13.18
CA ARG A 49 19.79 3.94 -13.33
C ARG A 49 20.50 4.64 -12.17
N THR A 50 19.78 5.38 -11.32
CA THR A 50 20.41 6.00 -10.16
C THR A 50 20.64 4.92 -9.12
N SER A 51 21.91 4.57 -8.87
CA SER A 51 22.34 3.57 -7.87
C SER A 51 21.96 3.93 -6.42
N THR A 52 21.39 5.12 -6.19
CA THR A 52 20.99 5.60 -4.88
C THR A 52 19.56 5.16 -4.54
N PRO A 53 19.36 4.43 -3.43
CA PRO A 53 18.03 4.01 -3.02
C PRO A 53 17.19 5.20 -2.53
N PRO A 54 15.88 5.23 -2.83
CA PRO A 54 15.00 6.35 -2.49
C PRO A 54 14.88 6.61 -0.98
N CYS A 55 15.16 5.60 -0.14
CA CYS A 55 15.11 5.72 1.32
C CYS A 55 16.31 6.45 1.96
N SER A 56 17.28 6.93 1.19
CA SER A 56 18.47 7.60 1.73
C SER A 56 18.30 9.10 2.00
N ARG A 57 17.18 9.72 1.59
CA ARG A 57 16.85 11.10 1.98
C ARG A 57 16.00 11.10 3.26
N SER A 58 16.67 11.07 4.42
CA SER A 58 16.05 11.57 5.66
C SER A 58 15.70 13.06 5.48
N PRO A 59 14.49 13.51 5.86
CA PRO A 59 14.23 14.93 5.98
C PRO A 59 15.07 15.49 7.13
N SER A 60 15.86 16.54 6.85
CA SER A 60 16.51 17.37 7.87
C SER A 60 15.49 18.19 8.64
#